data_AF-A0A2G2YEV4-F1
#
_entry.id   AF-A0A2G2YEV4-F1
#
_cell.length_a   1.000
_cell.length_b   1.000
_cell.length_c   1.000
_cell.angle_alpha   90.00
_cell.angle_beta   90.00
_cell.angle_gamma   90.00
#
_symmetry.space_group_name_H-M   'P 1'
#
loop_
_entity.id
_entity.type
_entity.pdbx_description
1 polymer ?
#
loop_
_entity_poly.entity_id
_entity_poly.type
_entity_poly.pdbx_seq_one_letter_code
_entity_poly.pdbx_strand_id
1 'polypeptide(L)'
;MSQKSISISVVHIQLLRNNKVVIFDTTDFGRSNHSLPGGHYLYYPNDMVSCEDYYSHSIVYDIGSNTFWALMLQTDPCCSSGAVLPNGTLVQTGGYNDGDLIIGTLAPFTGENCDWVKLTHTLIQRRWYSTNHILPNA
;
A
#
# COMPACT_ATOMS: atom_id res chain seq x y z
N MET A 1 -7.55 -16.34 18.57
CA MET A 1 -7.91 -17.06 17.33
C MET A 1 -6.73 -16.96 16.38
N SER A 2 -6.28 -18.07 15.78
CA SER A 2 -5.23 -18.03 14.75
C SER A 2 -5.86 -17.60 13.42
N GLN A 3 -5.30 -16.59 12.76
CA GLN A 3 -5.73 -16.17 11.43
C GLN A 3 -5.11 -17.09 10.39
N LYS A 4 -5.96 -17.84 9.66
CA LYS A 4 -5.54 -18.82 8.65
C LYS A 4 -5.05 -18.15 7.35
N SER A 5 -5.55 -16.95 7.05
CA SER A 5 -5.21 -16.16 5.85
C SER A 5 -5.64 -14.70 6.07
N ILE A 6 -4.97 -13.79 5.36
CA ILE A 6 -5.33 -12.36 5.24
C ILE A 6 -6.04 -12.04 3.90
N SER A 7 -6.26 -13.06 3.06
CA SER A 7 -7.02 -12.97 1.79
C SER A 7 -6.59 -11.84 0.84
N ILE A 8 -5.29 -11.52 0.81
CA ILE A 8 -4.63 -10.57 -0.10
C ILE A 8 -3.55 -11.34 -0.86
N SER A 9 -3.52 -11.26 -2.19
CA SER A 9 -2.45 -11.88 -2.99
C SER A 9 -1.25 -10.95 -3.00
N VAL A 10 -0.11 -11.39 -2.48
CA VAL A 10 0.96 -10.44 -2.16
C VAL A 10 1.75 -10.03 -3.41
N VAL A 11 1.61 -8.78 -3.84
CA VAL A 11 2.52 -8.14 -4.82
C VAL A 11 3.72 -7.54 -4.10
N HIS A 12 3.50 -6.90 -2.95
CA HIS A 12 4.53 -6.28 -2.14
C HIS A 12 4.44 -6.68 -0.67
N ILE A 13 5.60 -6.91 -0.04
CA ILE A 13 5.73 -7.17 1.39
C ILE A 13 6.97 -6.46 1.94
N GLN A 14 6.82 -5.76 3.06
CA GLN A 14 7.91 -5.04 3.70
C GLN A 14 7.84 -5.15 5.22
N LEU A 15 8.92 -5.68 5.82
CA LEU A 15 9.13 -5.60 7.27
C LEU A 15 9.61 -4.20 7.66
N LEU A 16 8.96 -3.60 8.65
CA LEU A 16 9.31 -2.29 9.22
C LEU A 16 10.12 -2.43 10.53
N ARG A 17 10.79 -1.34 10.93
CA ARG A 17 11.63 -1.31 12.14
C ARG A 17 10.86 -1.49 13.45
N ASN A 18 9.54 -1.32 13.44
CA ASN A 18 8.65 -1.45 14.60
C ASN A 18 7.97 -2.84 14.68
N ASN A 19 8.57 -3.87 14.06
CA ASN A 19 8.07 -5.25 14.07
C ASN A 19 6.68 -5.41 13.45
N LYS A 20 6.37 -4.55 12.48
CA LYS A 20 5.15 -4.61 11.68
C LYS A 20 5.50 -4.95 10.24
N VAL A 21 4.62 -5.64 9.55
CA VAL A 21 4.77 -6.01 8.14
C VAL A 21 3.68 -5.34 7.35
N VAL A 22 4.06 -4.53 6.36
CA VAL A 22 3.11 -3.95 5.41
C VAL A 22 3.00 -4.90 4.23
N ILE A 23 1.77 -5.25 3.87
CA ILE A 23 1.45 -6.19 2.79
C ILE A 23 0.44 -5.51 1.89
N PHE A 24 0.66 -5.56 0.58
CA PHE A 24 -0.31 -5.03 -0.37
C PHE A 24 -0.30 -5.71 -1.73
N ASP A 25 -1.46 -5.68 -2.37
CA ASP A 25 -1.78 -6.21 -3.70
C ASP A 25 -2.12 -5.03 -4.64
N THR A 26 -2.29 -5.36 -5.91
CA THR A 26 -3.03 -4.57 -6.89
C THR A 26 -4.44 -4.25 -6.39
N THR A 27 -5.04 -3.21 -6.95
CA THR A 27 -6.43 -2.83 -6.62
C THR A 27 -7.44 -3.36 -7.64
N ASP A 28 -7.01 -3.94 -8.77
CA ASP A 28 -7.85 -4.27 -9.92
C ASP A 28 -8.27 -5.76 -10.03
N PHE A 29 -7.74 -6.65 -9.17
CA PHE A 29 -8.13 -8.08 -9.15
C PHE A 29 -9.47 -8.39 -8.46
N GLY A 30 -10.25 -7.39 -8.08
CA GLY A 30 -11.60 -7.55 -7.52
C GLY A 30 -11.64 -7.37 -6.01
N ARG A 31 -12.61 -7.99 -5.32
CA ARG A 31 -12.90 -7.69 -3.91
C ARG A 31 -11.96 -8.47 -2.98
N SER A 32 -11.27 -7.77 -2.08
CA SER A 32 -10.61 -8.42 -0.94
C SER A 32 -11.62 -8.83 0.13
N ASN A 33 -11.20 -9.62 1.11
CA ASN A 33 -12.06 -10.02 2.24
C ASN A 33 -12.14 -8.96 3.35
N HIS A 34 -11.62 -7.76 3.10
CA HIS A 34 -11.48 -6.70 4.10
C HIS A 34 -12.08 -5.41 3.57
N SER A 35 -13.02 -4.82 4.31
CA SER A 35 -13.56 -3.50 3.99
C SER A 35 -12.61 -2.41 4.43
N LEU A 36 -12.58 -1.30 3.71
CA LEU A 36 -11.89 -0.09 4.12
C LEU A 36 -12.50 0.44 5.43
N PRO A 37 -11.68 0.98 6.35
CA PRO A 37 -12.16 1.55 7.60
C PRO A 37 -13.10 2.73 7.34
N GLY A 38 -14.05 2.96 8.25
CA GLY A 38 -14.91 4.15 8.22
C GLY A 38 -15.92 4.25 7.06
N GLY A 39 -16.09 3.20 6.25
CA GLY A 39 -16.94 3.25 5.06
C GLY A 39 -16.33 4.08 3.92
N HIS A 40 -15.03 4.32 3.97
CA HIS A 40 -14.29 4.94 2.86
C HIS A 40 -14.36 4.07 1.62
N TYR A 41 -14.28 4.72 0.47
CA TYR A 41 -14.16 4.07 -0.84
C TYR A 41 -13.27 4.89 -1.75
N LEU A 42 -12.70 4.20 -2.74
CA LEU A 42 -11.98 4.81 -3.84
C LEU A 42 -12.92 4.90 -5.04
N TYR A 43 -12.86 6.03 -5.74
CA TYR A 43 -13.62 6.21 -6.97
C TYR A 43 -12.68 6.12 -8.17
N TYR A 44 -12.80 5.02 -8.92
CA TYR A 44 -12.03 4.76 -10.13
C TYR A 44 -12.97 4.79 -11.34
N PRO A 45 -13.13 5.95 -12.01
CA PRO A 45 -14.11 6.09 -13.10
C PRO A 45 -13.80 5.20 -14.31
N ASN A 46 -12.57 4.72 -14.43
CA ASN A 46 -12.11 3.87 -15.53
C ASN A 46 -11.94 2.40 -15.14
N ASP A 47 -12.30 2.01 -13.91
CA ASP A 47 -12.22 0.62 -13.48
C ASP A 47 -13.34 -0.19 -14.15
N MET A 48 -12.95 -1.34 -14.72
CA MET A 48 -13.84 -2.23 -15.46
C MET A 48 -14.70 -3.11 -14.55
N VAL A 49 -14.37 -3.23 -13.26
CA VAL A 49 -15.07 -4.11 -12.30
C VAL A 49 -16.06 -3.35 -11.44
N SER A 50 -15.66 -2.21 -10.86
CA SER A 50 -16.54 -1.33 -10.08
C SER A 50 -15.95 0.07 -10.02
N CYS A 51 -16.77 1.09 -10.28
CA CYS A 51 -16.32 2.48 -10.14
C CYS A 51 -16.09 2.89 -8.68
N GLU A 52 -16.67 2.17 -7.72
CA GLU A 52 -16.47 2.36 -6.30
C GLU A 52 -15.84 1.10 -5.69
N ASP A 53 -14.64 1.25 -5.12
CA ASP A 53 -13.98 0.17 -4.38
C ASP A 53 -14.00 0.46 -2.87
N TYR A 54 -14.69 -0.40 -2.13
CA TYR A 54 -14.83 -0.37 -0.67
C TYR A 54 -13.89 -1.35 0.03
N TYR A 55 -13.02 -2.03 -0.72
CA TYR A 55 -12.19 -3.12 -0.21
C TYR A 55 -10.73 -2.70 -0.04
N SER A 56 -10.10 -3.25 0.98
CA SER A 56 -8.73 -2.95 1.35
C SER A 56 -7.78 -3.91 0.66
N HIS A 57 -6.88 -3.39 -0.17
CA HIS A 57 -5.81 -4.15 -0.83
C HIS A 57 -4.46 -4.01 -0.15
N SER A 58 -4.42 -3.27 0.95
CA SER A 58 -3.26 -3.17 1.82
C SER A 58 -3.66 -3.45 3.26
N ILE A 59 -2.75 -4.07 4.00
CA ILE A 59 -2.83 -4.20 5.45
C ILE A 59 -1.47 -3.88 6.06
N VAL A 60 -1.49 -3.61 7.36
CA VAL A 60 -0.33 -3.84 8.20
C VAL A 60 -0.64 -4.94 9.21
N TYR A 61 0.29 -5.88 9.31
CA TYR A 61 0.28 -6.95 10.29
C TYR A 61 1.26 -6.64 11.43
N ASP A 62 0.78 -6.64 12.66
CA ASP A 62 1.56 -6.52 13.88
C ASP A 62 1.95 -7.91 14.39
N ILE A 63 3.26 -8.19 14.38
CA ILE A 63 3.82 -9.48 14.80
C ILE A 63 3.62 -9.69 16.31
N GLY A 64 3.72 -8.63 17.11
CA GLY A 64 3.70 -8.72 18.57
C GLY A 64 2.32 -9.08 19.12
N SER A 65 1.28 -8.45 18.59
CA SER A 65 -0.11 -8.74 18.97
C SER A 65 -0.78 -9.82 18.11
N ASN A 66 -0.16 -10.22 16.99
CA ASN A 66 -0.73 -11.14 16.00
C ASN A 66 -2.10 -10.64 15.48
N THR A 67 -2.14 -9.36 15.10
CA THR A 67 -3.34 -8.65 14.60
C THR A 67 -2.98 -7.87 13.35
N PHE A 68 -3.97 -7.48 12.55
CA PHE A 68 -3.77 -6.57 11.44
C PHE A 68 -4.87 -5.53 11.33
N TRP A 69 -4.59 -4.46 10.59
CA TRP A 69 -5.55 -3.43 10.21
C TRP A 69 -5.43 -3.10 8.73
N ALA A 70 -6.57 -2.75 8.14
CA ALA A 70 -6.72 -2.36 6.75
C ALA A 70 -6.12 -0.98 6.47
N LEU A 71 -5.49 -0.82 5.30
CA LEU A 71 -4.92 0.42 4.80
C LEU A 71 -5.48 0.73 3.41
N MET A 72 -5.73 2.00 3.12
CA MET A 72 -6.29 2.46 1.87
C MET A 72 -5.18 2.84 0.89
N LEU A 73 -4.98 2.03 -0.15
CA LEU A 73 -4.18 2.43 -1.30
C LEU A 73 -4.97 3.40 -2.17
N GLN A 74 -4.33 4.46 -2.64
CA GLN A 74 -5.02 5.50 -3.43
C GLN A 74 -4.86 5.35 -4.95
N THR A 75 -3.99 4.43 -5.38
CA THR A 75 -3.68 4.09 -6.78
C THR A 75 -3.18 2.66 -6.86
N ASP A 76 -3.21 2.06 -8.05
CA ASP A 76 -2.78 0.68 -8.23
C ASP A 76 -1.25 0.51 -8.14
N PRO A 77 -0.73 -0.21 -7.12
CA PRO A 77 0.71 -0.43 -6.94
C PRO A 77 1.26 -1.58 -7.81
N CYS A 78 0.50 -2.16 -8.72
CA CYS A 78 0.94 -3.28 -9.55
C CYS A 78 2.25 -2.96 -10.29
N CYS A 79 3.26 -3.81 -10.06
CA CYS A 79 4.63 -3.64 -10.56
C CYS A 79 5.28 -2.29 -10.22
N SER A 80 4.84 -1.64 -9.15
CA SER A 80 5.56 -0.53 -8.54
C SER A 80 6.85 -1.01 -7.86
N SER A 81 7.61 -0.09 -7.28
CA SER A 81 8.77 -0.38 -6.45
C SER A 81 8.75 0.44 -5.16
N GLY A 82 9.63 0.15 -4.20
CA GLY A 82 9.66 0.90 -2.95
C GLY A 82 10.92 0.72 -2.13
N ALA A 83 11.05 1.52 -1.08
CA ALA A 83 12.15 1.46 -0.11
C ALA A 83 11.73 2.05 1.24
N VAL A 84 12.35 1.59 2.33
CA VAL A 84 12.14 2.13 3.68
C VAL A 84 13.23 3.15 4.00
N LEU A 85 12.86 4.43 4.05
CA LEU A 85 13.79 5.52 4.37
C LEU A 85 14.43 5.35 5.76
N PRO A 86 15.57 6.01 6.05
CA PRO A 86 16.23 5.92 7.36
C PRO A 86 15.34 6.31 8.54
N ASN A 87 14.42 7.26 8.33
CA ASN A 87 13.41 7.65 9.33
C ASN A 87 12.30 6.59 9.54
N GLY A 88 12.31 5.49 8.79
CA GLY A 88 11.36 4.38 8.87
C GLY A 88 10.13 4.51 7.96
N THR A 89 10.02 5.57 7.17
CA THR A 89 8.91 5.75 6.23
C THR A 89 9.05 4.80 5.05
N LEU A 90 8.02 4.01 4.78
CA LEU A 90 7.94 3.22 3.55
C LEU A 90 7.51 4.12 2.39
N VAL A 91 8.29 4.11 1.32
CA VAL A 91 8.00 4.81 0.07
C VAL A 91 7.64 3.77 -0.99
N GLN A 92 6.52 3.99 -1.66
CA GLN A 92 6.02 3.23 -2.81
C GLN A 92 6.05 4.16 -4.03
N THR A 93 6.53 3.69 -5.18
CA THR A 93 6.86 4.49 -6.37
C THR A 93 6.35 3.81 -7.63
N GLY A 94 5.58 4.55 -8.43
CA GLY A 94 5.04 4.06 -9.70
C GLY A 94 3.89 3.08 -9.48
N GLY A 95 3.59 2.29 -10.50
CA GLY A 95 2.45 1.37 -10.47
C GLY A 95 1.79 1.24 -11.83
N TYR A 96 0.58 0.71 -11.83
CA TYR A 96 -0.21 0.52 -13.04
C TYR A 96 -1.19 1.67 -13.24
N ASN A 97 -1.50 2.02 -14.48
CA ASN A 97 -2.43 3.08 -14.86
C ASN A 97 -2.23 4.41 -14.11
N ASP A 98 -3.11 4.74 -13.17
CA ASP A 98 -3.13 6.00 -12.43
C ASP A 98 -2.04 6.07 -11.34
N GLY A 99 -1.38 4.94 -11.05
CA GLY A 99 -0.22 4.83 -10.17
C GLY A 99 1.12 5.10 -10.84
N ASP A 100 1.21 5.09 -12.17
CA ASP A 100 2.50 5.07 -12.90
C ASP A 100 3.36 6.33 -12.69
N LEU A 101 2.76 7.44 -12.24
CA LEU A 101 3.45 8.70 -11.92
C LEU A 101 3.44 9.03 -10.42
N ILE A 102 2.99 8.11 -9.56
CA ILE A 102 2.67 8.40 -8.17
C ILE A 102 3.77 7.95 -7.20
N ILE A 103 3.87 8.67 -6.08
CA ILE A 103 4.61 8.25 -4.91
C ILE A 103 3.63 8.18 -3.74
N GLY A 104 3.50 6.99 -3.15
CA GLY A 104 2.81 6.76 -1.89
C GLY A 104 3.80 6.67 -0.74
N THR A 105 3.42 7.18 0.43
CA THR A 105 4.25 7.10 1.64
C THR A 105 3.45 6.58 2.83
N LEU A 106 4.07 5.75 3.65
CA LEU A 106 3.52 5.27 4.91
C LEU A 106 4.55 5.55 6.01
N ALA A 107 4.27 6.58 6.80
CA ALA A 107 5.12 6.98 7.92
C ALA A 107 5.19 5.86 8.99
N PRO A 108 6.23 5.81 9.82
CA PRO A 108 6.22 4.94 11.00
C PRO A 108 5.05 5.31 11.93
N PHE A 109 4.42 4.29 12.51
CA PHE A 109 3.32 4.48 13.45
C PHE A 109 3.38 3.50 14.62
N THR A 110 2.73 3.88 15.72
CA THR A 110 2.64 3.06 16.94
C THR A 110 1.24 2.52 17.21
N GLY A 111 0.22 2.98 16.48
CA GLY A 111 -1.18 2.59 16.65
C GLY A 111 -1.93 2.48 15.31
N GLU A 112 -3.26 2.45 15.38
CA GLU A 112 -4.15 2.15 14.24
C GLU A 112 -4.46 3.37 13.35
N ASN A 113 -4.07 4.58 13.76
CA ASN A 113 -4.28 5.82 12.98
C ASN A 113 -3.12 6.08 12.01
N CYS A 114 -2.91 5.16 11.08
CA CYS A 114 -1.91 5.30 10.02
C CYS A 114 -2.51 4.85 8.70
N ASP A 115 -2.24 5.61 7.64
CA ASP A 115 -2.63 5.21 6.29
C ASP A 115 -1.62 5.74 5.28
N TRP A 116 -1.74 5.25 4.05
CA TRP A 116 -0.96 5.73 2.92
C TRP A 116 -1.28 7.20 2.62
N VAL A 117 -0.23 7.95 2.31
CA VAL A 117 -0.31 9.34 1.87
C VAL A 117 0.30 9.44 0.48
N LYS A 118 -0.54 9.72 -0.52
CA LYS A 118 -0.14 10.10 -1.87
C LYS A 118 0.48 11.49 -1.87
N LEU A 119 1.70 11.60 -2.39
CA LEU A 119 2.34 12.89 -2.61
C LEU A 119 1.75 13.58 -3.85
N THR A 120 1.60 14.89 -3.80
CA THR A 120 1.17 15.73 -4.93
C THR A 120 2.37 16.14 -5.79
N HIS A 121 2.18 16.35 -7.10
CA HIS A 121 3.24 16.72 -8.06
C HIS A 121 4.43 15.73 -8.10
N THR A 122 4.12 14.46 -8.37
CA THR A 122 5.05 13.34 -8.23
C THR A 122 5.87 13.07 -9.50
N LEU A 123 6.17 11.82 -9.82
CA LEU A 123 7.30 11.42 -10.66
C LEU A 123 7.34 12.16 -12.00
N ILE A 124 8.53 12.64 -12.38
CA ILE A 124 8.74 13.33 -13.67
C ILE A 124 8.50 12.39 -14.86
N GLN A 125 8.70 11.08 -14.66
CA GLN A 125 8.50 10.06 -15.67
C GLN A 125 7.73 8.87 -15.08
N ARG A 126 6.96 8.22 -15.95
CA ARG A 126 6.23 6.98 -15.62
C ARG A 126 7.19 5.90 -15.13
N ARG A 127 6.79 5.16 -14.11
CA ARG A 127 7.55 4.07 -13.51
C ARG A 127 6.65 2.84 -13.37
N TRP A 128 7.07 1.77 -14.04
CA TRP A 128 6.46 0.45 -14.01
C TRP A 128 7.58 -0.58 -14.13
N TYR A 129 7.62 -1.57 -13.24
CA TYR A 129 8.77 -2.47 -13.02
C TYR A 129 10.09 -1.75 -12.71
N SER A 130 10.03 -0.59 -12.05
CA SER A 130 11.23 0.13 -11.61
C SER A 130 11.90 -0.52 -10.39
N THR A 131 13.01 0.05 -9.94
CA THR A 131 13.66 -0.32 -8.67
C THR A 131 14.06 0.94 -7.92
N ASN A 132 13.89 0.94 -6.59
CA ASN A 132 14.36 2.00 -5.71
C ASN A 132 15.61 1.54 -4.94
N HIS A 133 16.56 2.45 -4.74
CA HIS A 133 17.73 2.24 -3.88
C HIS A 133 17.93 3.51 -3.05
N ILE A 134 18.04 3.34 -1.74
CA ILE A 134 18.38 4.40 -0.78
C ILE A 134 19.86 4.77 -0.96
N LEU A 135 20.16 6.05 -1.13
CA LEU A 135 21.54 6.52 -1.26
C LEU A 135 22.26 6.56 0.09
N PRO A 136 23.60 6.46 0.15
CA PRO A 136 24.36 6.42 1.40
C PRO A 136 24.23 7.66 2.30
N ASN A 137 23.78 8.79 1.75
CA ASN A 137 23.61 10.07 2.44
C ASN A 137 22.14 10.41 2.75
N ALA A 138 21.25 9.43 2.63
CA ALA A 138 19.84 9.57 2.98
C ALA A 138 19.62 9.66 4.49
#